data_AF-A0A925YAG2-F1
#
_entry.id   AF-A0A925YAG2-F1
#
_cell.length_a   1.000
_cell.length_b   1.000
_cell.length_c   1.000
_cell.angle_alpha   90.00
_cell.angle_beta   90.00
_cell.angle_gamma   90.00
#
_symmetry.space_group_name_H-M   'P 1'
#
loop_
_entity.id
_entity.type
_entity.pdbx_description
1 polymer ?
#
loop_
_entity_poly.entity_id
_entity_poly.type
_entity_poly.pdbx_seq_one_letter_code
_entity_poly.pdbx_strand_id
1 'polypeptide(L)'
;TLGHPLSDLAYQCMQWRLPNVGAFRGLGGVDRASLGIPMEADYVAHYCERRGIASIENWSFYIAFSFFRLSAILQGVYKRFVDGNASNPVKAKVYGGTVPVLARLANEMIDGEAGR
;
A
#
# COMPACT_ATOMS: atom_id res chain seq x y z
N THR A 1 4.15 -10.43 -15.73
CA THR A 1 5.62 -10.48 -15.62
C THR A 1 5.99 -11.66 -14.74
N LEU A 2 7.27 -11.94 -14.49
CA LEU A 2 7.72 -12.75 -13.36
C LEU A 2 8.20 -11.81 -12.24
N GLY A 3 7.99 -12.16 -10.98
CA GLY A 3 8.30 -11.29 -9.85
C GLY A 3 8.16 -11.97 -8.49
N HIS A 4 8.55 -11.27 -7.42
CA HIS A 4 8.49 -11.80 -6.06
C HIS A 4 7.03 -11.83 -5.56
N PRO A 5 6.49 -12.97 -5.15
CA PRO A 5 5.05 -13.11 -4.88
C PRO A 5 4.59 -12.26 -3.70
N LEU A 6 5.47 -12.02 -2.72
CA LEU A 6 5.14 -11.18 -1.56
C LEU A 6 4.96 -9.70 -1.93
N SER A 7 5.48 -9.25 -3.07
CA SER A 7 5.21 -7.89 -3.56
C SER A 7 3.74 -7.70 -3.90
N ASP A 8 3.06 -8.73 -4.43
CA ASP A 8 1.65 -8.62 -4.79
C ASP A 8 0.75 -8.77 -3.56
N LEU A 9 1.08 -9.72 -2.68
CA LEU A 9 0.38 -9.88 -1.39
C LEU A 9 0.44 -8.60 -0.56
N ALA A 10 1.62 -7.99 -0.46
CA ALA A 10 1.82 -6.76 0.31
C ALA A 10 1.13 -5.56 -0.35
N TYR A 11 1.14 -5.46 -1.68
CA TYR A 11 0.43 -4.39 -2.37
C TYR A 11 -1.07 -4.45 -2.15
N GLN A 12 -1.64 -5.65 -2.06
CA GLN A 12 -3.03 -5.85 -1.66
C GLN A 12 -3.26 -5.44 -0.20
N CYS A 13 -2.46 -5.95 0.74
CA CYS A 13 -2.62 -5.66 2.17
C CYS A 13 -2.40 -4.18 2.49
N MET A 14 -1.51 -3.49 1.77
CA MET A 14 -1.29 -2.06 1.89
C MET A 14 -2.59 -1.26 1.67
N GLN A 15 -3.50 -1.71 0.80
CA GLN A 15 -4.81 -1.06 0.60
C GLN A 15 -5.66 -1.06 1.88
N TRP A 16 -5.48 -2.05 2.77
CA TRP A 16 -6.20 -2.12 4.03
C TRP A 16 -5.67 -1.12 5.07
N ARG A 17 -4.41 -0.68 4.90
CA ARG A 17 -3.78 0.34 5.74
C ARG A 17 -3.98 1.75 5.20
N LEU A 18 -4.33 1.90 3.92
CA LEU A 18 -4.62 3.20 3.34
C LEU A 18 -5.88 3.81 3.94
N PRO A 19 -5.89 5.14 4.21
CA PRO A 19 -7.10 5.81 4.68
C PRO A 19 -8.28 5.64 3.71
N ASN A 20 -9.48 5.50 4.26
CA ASN A 20 -10.73 5.50 3.47
C ASN A 20 -11.31 6.91 3.28
N VAL A 21 -10.44 7.88 2.93
CA VAL A 21 -10.83 9.29 2.78
C VAL A 21 -10.10 9.94 1.61
N GLY A 22 -10.73 10.94 1.00
CA GLY A 22 -10.15 11.75 -0.07
C GLY A 22 -9.91 10.97 -1.35
N ALA A 23 -8.66 11.00 -1.85
CA ALA A 23 -8.28 10.38 -3.12
C ALA A 23 -8.10 8.86 -3.04
N PHE A 24 -8.01 8.31 -1.83
CA PHE A 24 -7.90 6.88 -1.59
C PHE A 24 -9.20 6.32 -1.05
N ARG A 25 -9.49 5.09 -1.44
CA ARG A 25 -10.60 4.28 -0.93
C ARG A 25 -10.03 3.01 -0.31
N GLY A 26 -9.08 3.18 0.61
CA GLY A 26 -8.52 2.08 1.39
C GLY A 26 -9.47 1.58 2.47
N LEU A 27 -9.03 0.66 3.33
CA LEU A 27 -9.84 0.16 4.46
C LEU A 27 -9.34 0.63 5.83
N GLY A 28 -8.42 1.59 5.88
CA GLY A 28 -7.94 2.17 7.13
C GLY A 28 -9.08 2.84 7.89
N GLY A 29 -9.24 2.45 9.16
CA GLY A 29 -10.32 2.94 10.04
C GLY A 29 -11.71 2.33 9.77
N VAL A 30 -11.83 1.44 8.78
CA VAL A 30 -13.07 0.69 8.53
C VAL A 30 -13.14 -0.48 9.50
N ASP A 31 -14.31 -0.70 10.11
CA ASP A 31 -14.60 -1.95 10.81
C ASP A 31 -14.74 -3.08 9.79
N ARG A 32 -13.61 -3.75 9.53
CA ARG A 32 -13.55 -4.84 8.55
C ARG A 32 -14.28 -6.09 9.03
N ALA A 33 -14.32 -6.33 10.34
CA ALA A 33 -14.92 -7.52 10.91
C ALA A 33 -16.44 -7.54 10.68
N SER A 34 -17.14 -6.41 10.90
CA SER A 34 -18.58 -6.33 10.62
C SER A 34 -18.95 -6.46 9.14
N LEU A 35 -17.99 -6.20 8.24
CA LEU A 35 -18.15 -6.37 6.79
C LEU A 35 -17.75 -7.76 6.28
N GLY A 36 -17.31 -8.66 7.17
CA GLY A 36 -16.82 -9.99 6.78
C GLY A 36 -15.49 -9.94 6.02
N ILE A 37 -14.74 -8.85 6.12
CA ILE A 37 -13.42 -8.70 5.49
C ILE A 37 -12.37 -9.21 6.50
N PRO A 38 -11.49 -10.14 6.10
CA PRO A 38 -10.51 -10.73 7.02
C PRO A 38 -9.54 -9.68 7.55
N MET A 39 -9.05 -9.91 8.77
CA MET A 39 -7.93 -9.15 9.30
C MET A 39 -6.66 -9.47 8.53
N GLU A 40 -5.68 -8.56 8.59
CA GLU A 40 -4.47 -8.70 7.77
C GLU A 40 -3.65 -9.94 8.16
N ALA A 41 -3.49 -10.16 9.48
CA ALA A 41 -2.76 -11.31 10.00
C ALA A 41 -3.39 -12.64 9.55
N ASP A 42 -4.72 -12.76 9.63
CA ASP A 42 -5.44 -13.98 9.22
C ASP A 42 -5.31 -14.23 7.71
N TYR A 43 -5.40 -13.16 6.91
CA TYR A 43 -5.24 -13.25 5.47
C TYR A 43 -3.84 -13.72 5.06
N VAL A 44 -2.81 -13.17 5.71
CA VAL A 44 -1.42 -13.56 5.50
C VAL A 44 -1.17 -14.99 5.99
N ALA A 45 -1.74 -15.39 7.13
CA ALA A 45 -1.64 -16.75 7.64
C ALA A 45 -2.24 -17.78 6.67
N HIS A 46 -3.44 -17.51 6.13
CA HIS A 46 -4.06 -18.36 5.11
C HIS A 46 -3.25 -18.42 3.81
N TYR A 47 -2.61 -17.32 3.44
CA TYR A 47 -1.68 -17.32 2.30
C TYR A 47 -0.48 -18.25 2.57
N CYS A 48 0.14 -18.15 3.74
CA CYS A 48 1.27 -18.99 4.14
C CYS A 48 0.90 -20.48 4.14
N GLU A 49 -0.25 -20.82 4.73
CA GLU A 49 -0.81 -22.18 4.76
C GLU A 49 -0.96 -22.76 3.35
N ARG A 50 -1.63 -22.02 2.44
CA ARG A 50 -1.83 -22.44 1.05
C ARG A 50 -0.54 -22.56 0.25
N ARG A 51 0.48 -21.81 0.63
CA ARG A 51 1.81 -21.82 0.00
C ARG A 51 2.75 -22.85 0.61
N GLY A 52 2.37 -23.50 1.70
CA GLY A 52 3.23 -24.43 2.43
C GLY A 52 4.47 -23.76 3.04
N ILE A 53 4.38 -22.48 3.41
CA ILE A 53 5.46 -21.73 4.07
C ILE A 53 5.07 -21.44 5.52
N ALA A 54 6.05 -21.46 6.43
CA ALA A 54 5.77 -21.31 7.87
C ALA A 54 5.33 -19.89 8.23
N SER A 55 6.02 -18.88 7.71
CA SER A 55 5.73 -17.47 7.94
C SER A 55 6.42 -16.60 6.90
N ILE A 56 6.16 -15.29 6.94
CA ILE A 56 6.87 -14.28 6.16
C ILE A 56 7.66 -13.40 7.11
N GLU A 57 8.98 -13.47 7.01
CA GLU A 57 9.88 -12.58 7.74
C GLU A 57 9.83 -11.16 7.17
N ASN A 58 10.08 -10.15 8.01
CA ASN A 58 10.14 -8.73 7.62
C ASN A 58 8.89 -8.27 6.85
N TRP A 59 7.69 -8.63 7.31
CA TRP A 59 6.46 -8.29 6.62
C TRP A 59 6.27 -6.78 6.40
N SER A 60 6.70 -5.97 7.38
CA SER A 60 6.75 -4.51 7.31
C SER A 60 7.46 -3.99 6.06
N PHE A 61 8.58 -4.61 5.66
CA PHE A 61 9.40 -4.19 4.53
C PHE A 61 8.60 -4.29 3.25
N TYR A 62 7.85 -5.38 3.06
CA TYR A 62 7.03 -5.55 1.85
C TYR A 62 5.88 -4.53 1.81
N ILE A 63 5.31 -4.17 2.96
CA ILE A 63 4.28 -3.12 3.06
C ILE A 63 4.90 -1.73 2.79
N ALA A 64 6.04 -1.40 3.40
CA ALA A 64 6.78 -0.15 3.17
C ALA A 64 7.16 0.00 1.69
N PHE A 65 7.71 -1.08 1.09
CA PHE A 65 8.01 -1.15 -0.33
C PHE A 65 6.76 -0.90 -1.19
N SER A 66 5.61 -1.43 -0.80
CA SER A 66 4.35 -1.22 -1.53
C SER A 66 3.92 0.25 -1.49
N PHE A 67 4.04 0.92 -0.33
CA PHE A 67 3.79 2.36 -0.23
C PHE A 67 4.77 3.17 -1.06
N PHE A 68 6.06 2.83 -1.03
CA PHE A 68 7.08 3.46 -1.88
C PHE A 68 6.75 3.28 -3.36
N ARG A 69 6.43 2.06 -3.79
CA ARG A 69 6.04 1.74 -5.17
C ARG A 69 4.85 2.57 -5.61
N LEU A 70 3.80 2.65 -4.79
CA LEU A 70 2.63 3.49 -5.10
C LEU A 70 3.02 4.97 -5.17
N SER A 71 3.84 5.46 -4.24
CA SER A 71 4.34 6.84 -4.24
C SER A 71 5.05 7.18 -5.53
N ALA A 72 5.96 6.31 -6.01
CA ALA A 72 6.67 6.50 -7.26
C ALA A 72 5.73 6.51 -8.49
N ILE A 73 4.72 5.63 -8.50
CA ILE A 73 3.70 5.60 -9.56
C ILE A 73 2.94 6.93 -9.60
N LEU A 74 2.44 7.39 -8.45
CA LEU A 74 1.67 8.64 -8.37
C LEU A 74 2.53 9.86 -8.69
N GLN A 75 3.80 9.87 -8.25
CA GLN A 75 4.75 10.92 -8.60
C GLN A 75 5.01 10.97 -10.10
N GLY A 76 5.12 9.82 -10.78
CA GLY A 76 5.24 9.76 -12.24
C GLY A 76 4.00 10.30 -12.95
N VAL A 77 2.80 10.03 -12.43
CA VAL A 77 1.55 10.62 -12.94
C VAL A 77 1.54 12.14 -12.74
N TYR A 78 1.96 12.62 -11.57
CA TYR A 78 2.03 14.04 -11.27
C TYR A 78 3.06 14.77 -12.13
N LYS A 79 4.22 14.16 -12.41
CA LYS A 79 5.22 14.72 -13.33
C LYS A 79 4.64 14.94 -14.73
N ARG A 80 3.88 13.97 -15.27
CA ARG A 80 3.18 14.15 -16.55
C ARG A 80 2.17 15.30 -16.53
N PHE A 81 1.55 15.58 -15.38
CA PHE A 81 0.69 16.75 -15.22
C PHE A 81 1.48 18.07 -15.26
N VAL A 82 2.60 18.14 -14.54
CA VAL A 82 3.51 19.30 -14.58
C VAL A 82 3.98 19.58 -16.01
N ASP A 83 4.22 18.53 -16.79
CA ASP A 83 4.65 18.63 -18.19
C ASP A 83 3.50 18.88 -19.18
N GLY A 84 2.26 19.04 -18.71
CA GLY A 84 1.10 19.28 -19.57
C GLY A 84 0.62 18.07 -20.38
N ASN A 85 1.12 16.87 -20.07
CA ASN A 85 0.85 15.62 -20.81
C ASN A 85 0.07 14.58 -19.97
N ALA A 86 -0.70 15.04 -18.98
CA ALA A 86 -1.60 14.16 -18.23
C ALA A 86 -2.95 14.04 -18.94
N SER A 87 -3.40 12.81 -19.20
CA SER A 87 -4.72 12.53 -19.79
C SER A 87 -5.89 12.99 -18.91
N ASN A 88 -5.70 13.07 -17.59
CA ASN A 88 -6.62 13.69 -16.66
C ASN A 88 -5.85 14.63 -15.69
N PRO A 89 -5.71 15.92 -16.06
CA PRO A 89 -4.92 16.87 -15.28
C PRO A 89 -5.43 17.06 -13.85
N VAL A 90 -6.75 17.07 -13.64
CA VAL A 90 -7.38 17.25 -12.33
C VAL A 90 -7.01 16.12 -11.37
N LYS A 91 -7.19 14.86 -11.80
CA LYS A 91 -6.82 13.70 -10.98
C LYS A 91 -5.31 13.60 -10.77
N ALA A 92 -4.51 13.86 -11.80
CA ALA A 92 -3.06 13.81 -11.69
C ALA A 92 -2.51 14.83 -10.68
N LYS A 93 -3.09 16.04 -10.61
CA LYS A 93 -2.77 17.02 -9.58
C LYS A 93 -3.13 16.53 -8.17
N VAL A 94 -4.30 15.92 -8.00
CA VAL A 94 -4.73 15.34 -6.72
C VAL A 94 -3.77 14.24 -6.26
N TYR A 95 -3.37 13.34 -7.15
CA TYR A 95 -2.40 12.28 -6.83
C TYR A 95 -1.01 12.82 -6.44
N GLY A 96 -0.57 13.93 -7.03
CA GLY A 96 0.67 14.58 -6.59
C GLY A 96 0.63 15.00 -5.12
N GLY A 97 -0.53 15.50 -4.66
CA GLY A 97 -0.73 15.88 -3.26
C GLY A 97 -0.72 14.71 -2.28
N THR A 98 -0.90 13.47 -2.74
CA THR A 98 -0.91 12.30 -1.87
C THR A 98 0.46 11.64 -1.68
N VAL A 99 1.43 11.93 -2.54
CA VAL A 99 2.79 11.35 -2.48
C VAL A 99 3.45 11.55 -1.10
N PRO A 100 3.44 12.74 -0.47
CA PRO A 100 4.03 12.91 0.86
C PRO A 100 3.35 12.08 1.96
N VAL A 101 2.05 11.81 1.82
CA VAL A 101 1.31 10.97 2.79
C VAL A 101 1.76 9.53 2.67
N LEU A 102 1.85 9.00 1.45
CA LEU A 102 2.31 7.63 1.21
C LEU A 102 3.75 7.42 1.64
N ALA A 103 4.64 8.40 1.40
CA ALA A 103 6.03 8.34 1.86
C ALA A 103 6.13 8.31 3.39
N ARG A 104 5.29 9.09 4.10
CA ARG A 104 5.22 9.06 5.56
C ARG A 104 4.75 7.70 6.08
N LEU A 105 3.67 7.16 5.50
CA LEU A 105 3.16 5.83 5.85
C LEU A 105 4.23 4.75 5.63
N ALA A 106 5.02 4.84 4.55
CA ALA A 106 6.14 3.92 4.33
C ALA A 106 7.18 3.98 5.47
N ASN A 107 7.58 5.18 5.89
CA ASN A 107 8.54 5.37 6.98
C ASN A 107 7.98 4.86 8.32
N GLU A 108 6.70 5.11 8.63
CA GLU A 108 6.05 4.60 9.84
C GLU A 108 6.09 3.06 9.93
N MET A 109 6.04 2.36 8.79
CA MET A 109 6.18 0.90 8.77
C MET A 109 7.60 0.43 9.11
N ILE A 110 8.62 1.19 8.70
CA ILE A 110 10.02 0.91 8.98
C ILE A 110 10.32 1.22 10.46
N ASP A 111 9.89 2.39 10.92
CA ASP A 111 10.18 2.88 12.27
C ASP A 111 9.41 2.09 13.36
N GLY A 112 8.20 1.61 13.05
CA GLY A 112 7.39 0.79 13.96
C GLY A 112 7.95 -0.61 14.25
N GLU A 113 8.98 -1.04 13.53
CA GLU A 113 9.80 -2.20 13.87
C GLU A 113 11.10 -1.83 14.58
N ALA A 114 11.69 -0.66 14.31
CA ALA A 114 12.92 -0.20 14.97
C ALA A 114 12.73 0.13 16.47
N GLY A 115 11.49 0.28 16.92
CA GLY A 115 11.13 0.58 18.31
C GLY A 115 10.66 -0.61 19.16
N ARG A 116 10.82 -1.87 18.69
CA ARG A 116 10.51 -3.09 19.46
C ARG A 116 11.76 -3.87 19.83
#